data_AF-A0A0F9SP15-F1
#
_entry.id   AF-A0A0F9SP15-F1
#
_cell.length_a   1.000
_cell.length_b   1.000
_cell.length_c   1.000
_cell.angle_alpha   90.00
_cell.angle_beta   90.00
_cell.angle_gamma   90.00
#
_symmetry.space_group_name_H-M   'P 1'
#
loop_
_entity.id
_entity.type
_entity.pdbx_description
1 polymer ?
#
loop_
_entity_poly.entity_id
_entity_poly.type
_entity_poly.pdbx_seq_one_letter_code
_entity_poly.pdbx_strand_id
1 'polypeptide(L)'
;SFSFNSDNIPECNSCHHKLDYIYLPEQINKVLPDILVATPDKLFWDLLTGWYPAGNLGNFGAQVIKCPNCQQYSSFLNKEQNNSYVNRESQVKCMYKDCNTQIPLDVNKVERKTIGFIILDEIHSISGLTGIFISKLIKSLKLIQRKFIGIDNSISFDIDIETGTATIAEEQKFIEKLVEKKVSSFPSEEEEYKKYFLIDNDNIRYRILVLNNIFTSLRRGFTYLNLYNFKRYNIDNKYNHLLSSKYGINDLGLGCGYLFRKNDGYAVKQSIFQFSKGLGFNLTHQNELNSQNLLFISGNSKQAEVIKFLKEIEKKDLSLFLANQVVSLGLNIKGLNRMVLFGTPKSMNEQIQTIGRIGRSKTPGMATILLYPNLPRDEYLYENLHFYFLNCNRLFESNPIQNYNLYISEIITPNLFLLYLNSELEKNYRFKMKNFSKQFWDHKSPLNMTIVKFILLVLSGSGDDFTKKQQQEIFNIIITTLRKIEQKLVVAGPYEFVNDK
;
A
#
# COMPACT_ATOMS: atom_id res chain seq x y z
N SER A 1 -23.64 9.78 -0.27
CA SER A 1 -22.51 10.40 -1.00
C SER A 1 -21.90 11.47 -0.12
N PHE A 2 -20.60 11.77 -0.29
CA PHE A 2 -19.91 12.82 0.46
C PHE A 2 -19.49 13.94 -0.50
N SER A 3 -19.52 15.18 -0.03
CA SER A 3 -18.99 16.37 -0.69
C SER A 3 -17.92 16.99 0.20
N PHE A 4 -16.86 17.52 -0.38
CA PHE A 4 -15.82 18.21 0.38
C PHE A 4 -16.23 19.66 0.62
N ASN A 5 -16.14 20.12 1.87
CA ASN A 5 -16.32 21.54 2.19
C ASN A 5 -15.07 22.36 1.79
N SER A 6 -15.08 23.67 2.09
CA SER A 6 -13.93 24.58 1.85
C SER A 6 -12.62 24.12 2.48
N ASP A 7 -12.70 23.29 3.52
CA ASP A 7 -11.60 22.85 4.35
C ASP A 7 -11.15 21.41 3.98
N ASN A 8 -11.65 20.88 2.85
CA ASN A 8 -11.44 19.49 2.40
C ASN A 8 -11.90 18.42 3.41
N ILE A 9 -12.87 18.76 4.25
CA ILE A 9 -13.53 17.83 5.16
C ILE A 9 -14.68 17.17 4.39
N PRO A 10 -14.70 15.82 4.28
CA PRO A 10 -15.81 15.12 3.66
C PRO A 10 -17.06 15.27 4.53
N GLU A 11 -18.13 15.81 3.96
CA GLU A 11 -19.43 15.99 4.60
C GLU A 11 -20.46 15.10 3.91
N CYS A 12 -21.21 14.32 4.69
CA CYS A 12 -22.26 13.46 4.14
C CYS A 12 -23.39 14.31 3.56
N ASN A 13 -23.70 14.16 2.27
CA ASN A 13 -24.72 14.96 1.59
C ASN A 13 -26.14 14.76 2.15
N SER A 14 -26.38 13.70 2.92
CA SER A 14 -27.71 13.36 3.45
C SER A 14 -27.92 13.78 4.90
N CYS A 15 -26.90 13.68 5.74
CA CYS A 15 -27.02 13.96 7.17
C CYS A 15 -26.09 15.07 7.66
N HIS A 16 -25.33 15.70 6.74
CA HIS A 16 -24.35 16.76 7.04
C HIS A 16 -23.29 16.37 8.07
N HIS A 17 -23.16 15.08 8.37
CA HIS A 17 -22.11 14.58 9.24
C HIS A 17 -20.76 14.79 8.55
N LYS A 18 -19.90 15.56 9.22
CA LYS A 18 -18.53 15.81 8.81
C LYS A 18 -17.67 14.66 9.31
N LEU A 19 -16.93 14.01 8.41
CA LEU A 19 -15.96 13.00 8.81
C LEU A 19 -14.79 13.71 9.48
N ASP A 20 -14.34 13.16 10.62
CA ASP A 20 -13.26 13.75 11.42
C ASP A 20 -11.86 13.60 10.80
N TYR A 21 -11.75 13.03 9.60
CA TYR A 21 -10.47 12.87 8.90
C TYR A 21 -10.40 13.76 7.64
N ILE A 22 -9.23 14.36 7.43
CA ILE A 22 -8.98 15.30 6.34
C ILE A 22 -8.15 14.59 5.25
N TYR A 23 -8.58 14.68 3.99
CA TYR A 23 -7.76 14.25 2.85
C TYR A 23 -6.78 15.37 2.46
N LEU A 24 -5.52 15.23 2.86
CA LEU A 24 -4.50 16.29 2.75
C LEU A 24 -3.31 15.90 1.86
N PRO A 25 -3.45 15.90 0.52
CA PRO A 25 -2.35 15.54 -0.36
C PRO A 25 -1.11 16.47 -0.24
N GLU A 26 -1.29 17.73 0.19
CA GLU A 26 -0.19 18.72 0.30
C GLU A 26 0.13 19.17 1.74
N GLN A 27 -0.69 18.80 2.75
CA GLN A 27 -0.57 19.33 4.11
C GLN A 27 -0.09 18.34 5.18
N ILE A 28 0.03 17.04 4.86
CA ILE A 28 0.60 16.03 5.80
C ILE A 28 1.98 16.46 6.31
N ASN A 29 2.74 17.19 5.50
CA ASN A 29 4.09 17.68 5.80
C ASN A 29 4.11 18.92 6.71
N LYS A 30 2.93 19.50 6.97
CA LYS A 30 2.75 20.82 7.58
C LYS A 30 1.99 20.73 8.91
N VAL A 31 1.06 19.79 9.04
CA VAL A 31 0.27 19.55 10.25
C VAL A 31 0.47 18.10 10.70
N LEU A 32 0.42 17.86 12.01
CA LEU A 32 0.44 16.51 12.58
C LEU A 32 -0.98 15.91 12.57
N PRO A 33 -1.25 14.85 11.79
CA PRO A 33 -2.57 14.21 11.78
C PRO A 33 -2.73 13.17 12.90
N ASP A 34 -3.97 12.92 13.33
CA ASP A 34 -4.30 11.80 14.23
C ASP A 34 -4.24 10.44 13.51
N ILE A 35 -4.63 10.40 12.23
CA ILE A 35 -4.57 9.21 11.37
C ILE A 35 -3.90 9.58 10.04
N LEU A 36 -2.87 8.84 9.65
CA LEU A 36 -2.18 8.98 8.37
C LEU A 36 -2.48 7.79 7.47
N VAL A 37 -3.09 8.04 6.31
CA VAL A 37 -3.29 7.05 5.25
C VAL A 37 -2.32 7.36 4.11
N ALA A 38 -1.35 6.47 3.88
CA ALA A 38 -0.34 6.64 2.84
C ALA A 38 0.05 5.30 2.23
N THR A 39 0.50 5.31 0.98
CA THR A 39 1.18 4.15 0.41
C THR A 39 2.60 4.06 0.98
N PRO A 40 3.17 2.86 1.14
CA PRO A 40 4.49 2.72 1.72
C PRO A 40 5.56 3.52 0.98
N ASP A 41 5.60 3.47 -0.35
CA ASP A 41 6.55 4.20 -1.18
C ASP A 41 6.51 5.71 -0.92
N LYS A 42 5.31 6.29 -0.76
CA LYS A 42 5.15 7.71 -0.44
C LYS A 42 5.66 8.03 0.97
N LEU A 43 5.36 7.18 1.95
CA LEU A 43 5.88 7.32 3.31
C LEU A 43 7.41 7.28 3.33
N PHE A 44 8.02 6.35 2.59
CA PHE A 44 9.47 6.24 2.43
C PHE A 44 10.08 7.49 1.79
N TRP A 45 9.48 7.98 0.73
CA TRP A 45 9.95 9.17 0.04
C TRP A 45 9.92 10.38 0.99
N ASP A 46 8.81 10.62 1.68
CA ASP A 46 8.64 11.77 2.56
C ASP A 46 9.54 11.72 3.81
N LEU A 47 9.88 10.52 4.28
CA LEU A 47 10.83 10.29 5.36
C LEU A 47 12.29 10.52 4.97
N LEU A 48 12.71 10.01 3.81
CA LEU A 48 14.13 9.89 3.47
C LEU A 48 14.63 10.98 2.52
N THR A 49 13.74 11.55 1.69
CA THR A 49 14.15 12.45 0.59
C THR A 49 13.47 13.82 0.61
N GLY A 50 12.46 14.01 1.48
CA GLY A 50 11.74 15.28 1.58
C GLY A 50 12.68 16.44 1.88
N TRP A 51 12.72 17.45 1.00
CA TRP A 51 13.47 18.72 1.16
C TRP A 51 13.03 19.56 2.38
N TYR A 52 12.03 19.12 3.14
CA TYR A 52 11.51 19.75 4.35
C TYR A 52 11.65 18.84 5.58
N PRO A 53 12.88 18.40 5.95
CA PRO A 53 13.07 17.63 7.19
C PRO A 53 12.54 18.40 8.41
N ALA A 54 12.45 19.73 8.33
CA ALA A 54 11.87 20.55 9.39
C ALA A 54 10.35 20.39 9.59
N GLY A 55 9.57 19.93 8.59
CA GLY A 55 8.10 19.81 8.71
C GLY A 55 7.63 18.37 8.96
N ASN A 56 8.23 17.41 8.25
CA ASN A 56 7.74 16.04 8.18
C ASN A 56 8.08 15.20 9.41
N LEU A 57 9.11 15.57 10.16
CA LEU A 57 9.62 14.77 11.28
C LEU A 57 8.65 14.74 12.48
N GLY A 58 7.76 15.73 12.61
CA GLY A 58 6.72 15.73 13.64
C GLY A 58 5.86 14.46 13.59
N ASN A 59 5.55 13.97 12.37
CA ASN A 59 4.79 12.73 12.14
C ASN A 59 5.50 11.47 12.66
N PHE A 60 6.77 11.57 13.05
CA PHE A 60 7.62 10.44 13.43
C PHE A 60 8.23 10.61 14.84
N GLY A 61 7.63 11.44 15.69
CA GLY A 61 8.06 11.61 17.09
C GLY A 61 9.03 12.76 17.36
N ALA A 62 9.30 13.62 16.37
CA ALA A 62 10.04 14.85 16.59
C ALA A 62 9.23 15.87 17.41
N GLN A 63 9.90 16.93 17.85
CA GLN A 63 9.30 17.98 18.65
C GLN A 63 8.25 18.77 17.86
N VAL A 64 7.09 18.91 18.47
CA VAL A 64 5.96 19.70 17.94
C VAL A 64 5.52 20.71 18.99
N ILE A 65 4.95 21.81 18.53
CA ILE A 65 4.31 22.80 19.40
C ILE A 65 2.84 22.93 18.99
N LYS A 66 1.97 23.00 20.00
CA LYS A 66 0.55 23.26 19.81
C LYS A 66 0.30 24.76 19.59
N CYS A 67 -0.41 25.10 18.53
CA CYS A 67 -0.81 26.47 18.26
C CYS A 67 -1.88 26.92 19.28
N PRO A 68 -1.72 28.06 19.97
CA PRO A 68 -2.70 28.53 20.94
C PRO A 68 -4.03 28.95 20.29
N ASN A 69 -3.99 29.37 19.02
CA ASN A 69 -5.17 29.87 18.30
C ASN A 69 -6.01 28.71 17.71
N CYS A 70 -5.43 27.93 16.80
CA CYS A 70 -6.17 26.87 16.10
C CYS A 70 -6.05 25.48 16.76
N GLN A 71 -5.27 25.34 17.84
CA GLN A 71 -5.03 24.08 18.56
C GLN A 71 -4.32 22.98 17.74
N GLN A 72 -3.96 23.24 16.48
CA GLN A 72 -3.19 22.33 15.64
C GLN A 72 -1.71 22.30 16.03
N TYR A 73 -1.07 21.16 15.81
CA TYR A 73 0.37 21.01 16.02
C TYR A 73 1.16 21.44 14.79
N SER A 74 2.29 22.10 15.03
CA SER A 74 3.27 22.43 14.01
C SER A 74 4.64 21.94 14.45
N SER A 75 5.45 21.48 13.51
CA SER A 75 6.81 21.06 13.81
C SER A 75 7.63 22.20 14.41
N PHE A 76 8.40 21.89 15.46
CA PHE A 76 9.26 22.84 16.17
C PHE A 76 10.38 23.42 15.29
N LEU A 77 10.77 22.68 14.25
CA LEU A 77 11.91 22.99 13.38
C LEU A 77 11.57 23.92 12.21
N ASN A 78 10.31 24.29 12.02
CA ASN A 78 9.90 24.94 10.79
C ASN A 78 10.54 26.33 10.61
N LYS A 79 11.34 26.47 9.54
CA LYS A 79 11.89 27.75 9.07
C LYS A 79 10.99 28.28 7.96
N GLU A 80 10.53 29.52 8.06
CA GLU A 80 10.00 30.20 6.87
C GLU A 80 11.07 30.16 5.76
N GLN A 81 10.66 29.86 4.53
CA GLN A 81 11.54 29.73 3.35
C GLN A 81 12.20 31.05 2.89
N ASN A 82 12.19 32.09 3.72
CA ASN A 82 12.81 33.36 3.36
C ASN A 82 14.22 33.42 3.96
N ASN A 83 15.19 33.33 3.04
CA ASN A 83 16.64 33.43 3.22
C ASN A 83 17.11 34.65 4.03
N SER A 84 17.04 34.60 5.36
CA SER A 84 17.88 35.46 6.19
C SER A 84 18.24 34.75 7.50
N TYR A 85 19.52 34.40 7.62
CA TYR A 85 20.14 33.75 8.78
C TYR A 85 20.27 34.67 10.01
N VAL A 86 19.58 35.80 10.03
CA VAL A 86 19.81 36.87 11.00
C VAL A 86 18.46 37.27 11.61
N ASN A 87 18.27 36.96 12.90
CA ASN A 87 17.21 37.45 13.80
C ASN A 87 15.79 36.83 13.76
N ARG A 88 15.62 35.52 13.97
CA ARG A 88 14.29 34.89 14.23
C ARG A 88 14.30 33.81 15.31
N GLU A 89 14.79 34.13 16.51
CA GLU A 89 15.00 33.15 17.60
C GLU A 89 13.75 32.80 18.44
N SER A 90 12.58 33.44 18.24
CA SER A 90 11.50 33.43 19.24
C SER A 90 10.10 33.00 18.79
N GLN A 91 9.79 32.81 17.50
CA GLN A 91 8.47 32.35 17.04
C GLN A 91 8.51 31.30 15.89
N VAL A 92 7.50 30.43 15.83
CA VAL A 92 7.22 29.46 14.73
C VAL A 92 5.87 29.80 14.11
N LYS A 93 5.79 29.92 12.79
CA LYS A 93 4.51 30.14 12.10
C LYS A 93 3.65 28.87 12.15
N CYS A 94 2.39 28.99 12.55
CA CYS A 94 1.42 27.91 12.45
C CYS A 94 1.24 27.48 10.99
N MET A 95 1.19 26.17 10.77
CA MET A 95 1.14 25.57 9.44
C MET A 95 -0.25 25.15 8.98
N TYR A 96 -1.25 25.32 9.84
CA TYR A 96 -2.63 25.14 9.45
C TYR A 96 -3.02 26.28 8.48
N LYS A 97 -3.56 25.92 7.31
CA LYS A 97 -3.77 26.82 6.17
C LYS A 97 -4.51 28.11 6.53
N ASP A 98 -5.46 28.00 7.46
CA ASP A 98 -6.33 29.10 7.86
C ASP A 98 -5.86 29.78 9.16
N CYS A 99 -4.71 29.36 9.69
CA CYS A 99 -4.08 29.93 10.87
C CYS A 99 -2.75 30.60 10.52
N ASN A 100 -2.73 31.94 10.54
CA ASN A 100 -1.50 32.72 10.36
C ASN A 100 -0.82 33.11 11.68
N THR A 101 -1.17 32.44 12.79
CA THR A 101 -0.63 32.75 14.11
C THR A 101 0.86 32.44 14.18
N GLN A 102 1.64 33.41 14.66
CA GLN A 102 3.01 33.17 15.09
C GLN A 102 3.00 32.60 16.51
N ILE A 103 3.50 31.38 16.66
CA ILE A 103 3.52 30.65 17.92
C ILE A 103 4.81 30.99 18.65
N PRO A 104 4.75 31.55 19.87
CA PRO A 104 5.95 31.77 20.68
C PRO A 104 6.68 30.45 20.94
N LEU A 105 7.99 30.46 20.76
CA LEU A 105 8.83 29.30 21.00
C LEU A 105 9.13 29.18 22.49
N ASP A 106 8.27 28.44 23.18
CA ASP A 106 8.44 28.07 24.57
C ASP A 106 8.83 26.59 24.66
N VAL A 107 10.05 26.31 25.11
CA VAL A 107 10.59 24.94 25.24
C VAL A 107 9.73 24.09 26.18
N ASN A 108 9.06 24.71 27.15
CA ASN A 108 8.19 24.00 28.09
C ASN A 108 6.86 23.56 27.46
N LYS A 109 6.50 24.12 26.30
CA LYS A 109 5.26 23.77 25.55
C LYS A 109 5.54 22.85 24.37
N VAL A 110 6.77 22.34 24.27
CA VAL A 110 7.16 21.39 23.24
C VAL A 110 6.70 20.00 23.65
N GLU A 111 5.98 19.35 22.76
CA GLU A 111 5.51 17.98 22.92
C GLU A 111 6.20 17.07 21.90
N ARG A 112 6.14 15.76 22.14
CA ARG A 112 6.50 14.74 21.15
C ARG A 112 5.31 13.81 21.00
N LYS A 113 4.91 13.56 19.75
CA LYS A 113 3.78 12.70 19.42
C LYS A 113 4.29 11.51 18.61
N THR A 114 4.10 10.32 19.14
CA THR A 114 4.60 9.09 18.54
C THR A 114 3.48 8.32 17.83
N ILE A 115 3.88 7.52 16.85
CA ILE A 115 3.02 6.57 16.16
C ILE A 115 2.74 5.43 17.14
N GLY A 116 1.52 5.38 17.67
CA GLY A 116 1.08 4.27 18.52
C GLY A 116 0.68 3.03 17.72
N PHE A 117 0.17 3.22 16.50
CA PHE A 117 -0.51 2.18 15.74
C PHE A 117 -0.22 2.26 14.24
N ILE A 118 -0.02 1.11 13.59
CA ILE A 118 0.15 1.01 12.13
C ILE A 118 -0.83 -0.05 11.60
N ILE A 119 -1.64 0.33 10.62
CA ILE A 119 -2.47 -0.61 9.86
C ILE A 119 -1.80 -0.89 8.53
N LEU A 120 -1.57 -2.17 8.23
CA LEU A 120 -1.09 -2.61 6.91
C LEU A 120 -2.21 -3.41 6.23
N ASP A 121 -2.94 -2.76 5.34
CA ASP A 121 -3.88 -3.49 4.49
C ASP A 121 -3.14 -4.27 3.40
N GLU A 122 -3.67 -5.44 3.05
CA GLU A 122 -3.12 -6.35 2.04
C GLU A 122 -1.60 -6.62 2.19
N ILE A 123 -1.13 -6.93 3.39
CA ILE A 123 0.31 -7.13 3.71
C ILE A 123 1.00 -8.18 2.84
N HIS A 124 0.23 -9.14 2.31
CA HIS A 124 0.72 -10.14 1.37
C HIS A 124 1.25 -9.53 0.06
N SER A 125 0.83 -8.32 -0.30
CA SER A 125 1.38 -7.57 -1.44
C SER A 125 2.78 -7.01 -1.16
N ILE A 126 3.16 -6.92 0.12
CA ILE A 126 4.39 -6.30 0.59
C ILE A 126 5.48 -7.37 0.80
N SER A 127 5.96 -7.96 -0.29
CA SER A 127 6.97 -9.01 -0.26
C SER A 127 8.27 -8.64 -0.98
N GLY A 128 9.26 -9.53 -0.97
CA GLY A 128 10.54 -9.33 -1.64
C GLY A 128 11.29 -8.11 -1.11
N LEU A 129 11.93 -7.36 -2.02
CA LEU A 129 12.72 -6.18 -1.65
C LEU A 129 11.91 -5.10 -0.94
N THR A 130 10.69 -4.83 -1.41
CA THR A 130 9.80 -3.85 -0.79
C THR A 130 9.45 -4.25 0.64
N GLY A 131 9.07 -5.51 0.89
CA GLY A 131 8.83 -6.03 2.24
C GLY A 131 10.03 -5.89 3.17
N ILE A 132 11.24 -6.14 2.66
CA ILE A 132 12.47 -5.99 3.44
C ILE A 132 12.71 -4.52 3.81
N PHE A 133 12.50 -3.58 2.88
CA PHE A 133 12.59 -2.14 3.18
C PHE A 133 11.59 -1.74 4.27
N ILE A 134 10.31 -2.10 4.13
CA ILE A 134 9.26 -1.77 5.11
C ILE A 134 9.59 -2.34 6.48
N SER A 135 9.98 -3.61 6.54
CA SER A 135 10.39 -4.27 7.78
C SER A 135 11.48 -3.48 8.50
N LYS A 136 12.54 -3.08 7.77
CA LYS A 136 13.61 -2.26 8.33
C LYS A 136 13.14 -0.88 8.77
N LEU A 137 12.26 -0.24 8.02
CA LEU A 137 11.74 1.07 8.41
C LEU A 137 10.92 0.97 9.71
N ILE A 138 9.98 0.05 9.81
CA ILE A 138 9.15 -0.14 11.01
C ILE A 138 10.06 -0.37 12.23
N LYS A 139 11.08 -1.22 12.08
CA LYS A 139 12.08 -1.47 13.11
C LYS A 139 12.81 -0.19 13.52
N SER A 140 13.27 0.60 12.56
CA SER A 140 13.98 1.84 12.84
C SER A 140 13.09 2.89 13.49
N LEU A 141 11.84 3.01 13.06
CA LEU A 141 10.86 3.90 13.67
C LEU A 141 10.59 3.54 15.13
N LYS A 142 10.47 2.24 15.46
CA LYS A 142 10.38 1.76 16.86
C LYS A 142 11.59 2.23 17.68
N LEU A 143 12.80 2.03 17.17
CA LEU A 143 14.05 2.40 17.86
C LEU A 143 14.18 3.92 18.07
N ILE A 144 13.90 4.69 17.03
CA ILE A 144 14.00 6.15 17.05
C ILE A 144 12.98 6.74 18.03
N GLN A 145 11.72 6.30 17.98
CA GLN A 145 10.68 6.79 18.88
C GLN A 145 10.92 6.40 20.34
N ARG A 146 11.45 5.20 20.62
CA ARG A 146 11.92 4.82 21.97
C ARG A 146 12.95 5.81 22.52
N LYS A 147 13.89 6.27 21.68
CA LYS A 147 14.87 7.28 22.08
C LYS A 147 14.27 8.67 22.29
N PHE A 148 13.22 9.03 21.56
CA PHE A 148 12.58 10.33 21.67
C PHE A 148 11.74 10.52 22.92
N ILE A 149 11.02 9.48 23.35
CA ILE A 149 10.17 9.57 24.54
C ILE A 149 11.03 9.67 25.82
N GLY A 150 12.33 9.39 25.76
CA GLY A 150 13.23 9.57 26.90
C GLY A 150 12.84 8.69 28.09
N ILE A 151 12.31 7.50 27.79
CA ILE A 151 11.80 6.58 28.79
C ILE A 151 12.95 6.11 29.67
N ASP A 152 12.88 6.46 30.95
CA ASP A 152 13.45 5.66 32.03
C ASP A 152 12.82 4.28 31.91
N ASN A 153 13.60 3.20 31.75
CA ASN A 153 13.27 1.82 31.29
C ASN A 153 11.93 1.15 31.76
N SER A 154 11.12 1.81 32.57
CA SER A 154 9.81 1.46 33.12
C SER A 154 8.59 1.52 32.19
N ILE A 155 8.62 2.24 31.05
CA ILE A 155 7.47 2.28 30.11
C ILE A 155 7.79 1.47 28.85
N SER A 156 7.08 0.37 28.61
CA SER A 156 7.22 -0.36 27.35
C SER A 156 6.58 0.46 26.22
N PHE A 157 7.40 1.14 25.41
CA PHE A 157 6.93 1.72 24.14
C PHE A 157 7.13 0.73 23.01
N ASP A 158 6.03 0.39 22.37
CA ASP A 158 6.01 -0.40 21.16
C ASP A 158 4.92 0.10 20.21
N ILE A 159 5.06 -0.19 18.92
CA ILE A 159 4.06 0.15 17.90
C ILE A 159 3.19 -1.07 17.70
N ASP A 160 1.90 -0.91 17.95
CA ASP A 160 0.89 -1.92 17.67
C ASP A 160 0.62 -1.97 16.16
N ILE A 161 0.52 -3.18 15.62
CA ILE A 161 0.40 -3.40 14.18
C ILE A 161 -0.79 -4.32 13.94
N GLU A 162 -1.78 -3.81 13.22
CA GLU A 162 -2.88 -4.60 12.68
C GLU A 162 -2.74 -4.74 11.19
N THR A 163 -3.16 -5.88 10.66
CA THR A 163 -2.92 -6.21 9.26
C THR A 163 -4.00 -7.10 8.66
N GLY A 164 -4.28 -6.88 7.39
CA GLY A 164 -5.11 -7.75 6.57
C GLY A 164 -4.25 -8.53 5.58
N THR A 165 -4.46 -9.84 5.47
CA THR A 165 -3.78 -10.68 4.48
C THR A 165 -4.78 -11.51 3.69
N ALA A 166 -4.53 -11.65 2.39
CA ALA A 166 -5.14 -12.74 1.63
C ALA A 166 -4.48 -14.06 2.02
N THR A 167 -5.15 -15.16 1.71
CA THR A 167 -4.63 -16.51 1.97
C THR A 167 -3.35 -16.74 1.17
N ILE A 168 -2.24 -16.93 1.87
CA ILE A 168 -0.93 -17.28 1.32
C ILE A 168 -0.33 -18.42 2.16
N ALA A 169 0.63 -19.17 1.62
CA ALA A 169 1.31 -20.16 2.45
C ALA A 169 2.21 -19.49 3.49
N GLU A 170 2.24 -20.08 4.69
CA GLU A 170 3.03 -19.61 5.83
C GLU A 170 2.76 -18.14 6.22
N GLU A 171 1.51 -17.67 6.10
CA GLU A 171 1.12 -16.27 6.34
C GLU A 171 1.64 -15.70 7.66
N GLN A 172 1.48 -16.45 8.76
CA GLN A 172 1.92 -16.02 10.08
C GLN A 172 3.43 -15.79 10.11
N LYS A 173 4.23 -16.76 9.63
CA LYS A 173 5.70 -16.63 9.57
C LYS A 173 6.13 -15.46 8.68
N PHE A 174 5.44 -15.23 7.56
CA PHE A 174 5.72 -14.10 6.68
C PHE A 174 5.49 -12.77 7.39
N ILE A 175 4.33 -12.61 8.04
CA ILE A 175 3.99 -11.39 8.77
C ILE A 175 4.94 -11.20 9.95
N GLU A 176 5.20 -12.23 10.75
CA GLU A 176 6.11 -12.16 11.91
C GLU A 176 7.51 -11.71 11.50
N LYS A 177 8.02 -12.22 10.37
CA LYS A 177 9.27 -11.73 9.79
C LYS A 177 9.15 -10.27 9.37
N LEU A 178 8.09 -9.88 8.67
CA LEU A 178 7.93 -8.48 8.22
C LEU A 178 7.91 -7.49 9.39
N VAL A 179 7.12 -7.77 10.43
CA VAL A 179 6.96 -6.85 11.57
C VAL A 179 8.01 -7.04 12.68
N GLU A 180 8.81 -8.11 12.58
CA GLU A 180 9.78 -8.58 13.58
C GLU A 180 9.16 -8.74 14.98
N LYS A 181 7.97 -9.36 15.03
CA LYS A 181 7.20 -9.64 16.25
C LYS A 181 6.37 -10.90 16.07
N LYS A 182 6.03 -11.56 17.17
CA LYS A 182 4.99 -12.59 17.16
C LYS A 182 3.65 -11.97 16.80
N VAL A 183 2.87 -12.66 15.99
CA VAL A 183 1.53 -12.21 15.60
C VAL A 183 0.51 -13.27 15.95
N SER A 184 -0.69 -12.82 16.32
CA SER A 184 -1.86 -13.67 16.48
C SER A 184 -2.76 -13.48 15.26
N SER A 185 -3.31 -14.57 14.74
CA SER A 185 -4.32 -14.52 13.70
C SER A 185 -5.70 -14.30 14.31
N PHE A 186 -6.58 -13.63 13.57
CA PHE A 186 -7.99 -13.53 13.91
C PHE A 186 -8.83 -13.79 12.65
N PRO A 187 -9.82 -14.70 12.70
CA PRO A 187 -10.11 -15.64 13.78
C PRO A 187 -8.97 -16.65 13.98
N SER A 188 -8.69 -17.01 15.23
CA SER A 188 -7.56 -17.87 15.57
C SER A 188 -7.88 -19.36 15.48
N GLU A 189 -9.16 -19.72 15.65
CA GLU A 189 -9.64 -21.10 15.64
C GLU A 189 -10.82 -21.30 14.68
N GLU A 190 -10.99 -22.52 14.18
CA GLU A 190 -12.09 -22.87 13.27
C GLU A 190 -13.47 -22.71 13.93
N GLU A 191 -13.58 -23.00 15.24
CA GLU A 191 -14.81 -22.78 16.00
C GLU A 191 -15.15 -21.30 16.11
N GLU A 192 -14.14 -20.45 16.29
CA GLU A 192 -14.30 -19.00 16.29
C GLU A 192 -14.72 -18.50 14.89
N TYR A 193 -14.14 -19.07 13.83
CA TYR A 193 -14.53 -18.79 12.45
C TYR A 193 -16.03 -19.03 12.24
N LYS A 194 -16.59 -20.12 12.77
CA LYS A 194 -18.03 -20.45 12.67
C LYS A 194 -18.94 -19.46 13.42
N LYS A 195 -18.42 -18.71 14.40
CA LYS A 195 -19.17 -17.64 15.09
C LYS A 195 -19.37 -16.41 14.20
N TYR A 196 -18.39 -16.10 13.35
CA TYR A 196 -18.41 -14.92 12.48
C TYR A 196 -18.87 -15.23 11.04
N PHE A 197 -18.64 -16.46 10.57
CA PHE A 197 -18.92 -16.89 9.22
C PHE A 197 -19.79 -18.15 9.23
N LEU A 198 -21.04 -17.99 8.79
CA LEU A 198 -21.96 -19.11 8.62
C LEU A 198 -21.53 -19.95 7.41
N ILE A 199 -21.21 -21.22 7.65
CA ILE A 199 -20.97 -22.19 6.60
C ILE A 199 -22.33 -22.73 6.15
N ASP A 200 -22.75 -22.32 4.95
CA ASP A 200 -23.93 -22.86 4.28
C ASP A 200 -23.51 -24.05 3.40
N ASN A 201 -23.68 -25.26 3.92
CA ASN A 201 -23.29 -26.49 3.24
C ASN A 201 -24.15 -26.79 2.00
N ASP A 202 -25.35 -26.22 1.92
CA ASP A 202 -26.27 -26.44 0.80
C ASP A 202 -26.06 -25.42 -0.32
N ASN A 203 -25.27 -24.38 -0.07
CA ASN A 203 -25.01 -23.33 -1.04
C ASN A 203 -23.67 -23.55 -1.77
N ILE A 204 -23.77 -23.85 -3.06
CA ILE A 204 -22.61 -23.96 -3.94
C ILE A 204 -22.02 -22.57 -4.17
N ARG A 205 -20.85 -22.29 -3.59
CA ARG A 205 -20.20 -20.99 -3.77
C ARG A 205 -19.61 -20.78 -5.17
N TYR A 206 -18.93 -21.79 -5.70
CA TYR A 206 -18.26 -21.71 -7.00
C TYR A 206 -18.56 -22.93 -7.87
N ARG A 207 -18.75 -22.70 -9.17
CA ARG A 207 -18.76 -23.71 -10.23
C ARG A 207 -17.57 -23.45 -11.14
N ILE A 208 -16.65 -24.40 -11.20
CA ILE A 208 -15.42 -24.27 -11.99
C ILE A 208 -15.50 -25.22 -13.18
N LEU A 209 -15.38 -24.64 -14.38
CA LEU A 209 -15.30 -25.37 -15.63
C LEU A 209 -13.91 -25.20 -16.22
N VAL A 210 -13.22 -26.29 -16.54
CA VAL A 210 -11.90 -26.26 -17.17
C VAL A 210 -12.02 -26.83 -18.57
N LEU A 211 -11.59 -26.06 -19.56
CA LEU A 211 -11.73 -26.39 -20.97
C LEU A 211 -10.36 -26.43 -21.63
N ASN A 212 -10.00 -27.55 -22.23
CA ASN A 212 -8.83 -27.64 -23.09
C ASN A 212 -9.15 -27.09 -24.50
N ASN A 213 -8.35 -26.16 -25.00
CA ASN A 213 -8.60 -25.50 -26.28
C ASN A 213 -7.90 -26.23 -27.44
N ILE A 214 -8.57 -27.17 -28.10
CA ILE A 214 -7.92 -28.12 -29.03
C ILE A 214 -7.83 -27.60 -30.48
N PHE A 215 -8.82 -26.83 -30.96
CA PHE A 215 -8.98 -26.58 -32.41
C PHE A 215 -8.81 -25.14 -32.87
N THR A 216 -8.68 -24.19 -31.96
CA THR A 216 -8.56 -22.75 -32.31
C THR A 216 -7.40 -22.10 -31.58
N SER A 217 -6.95 -20.94 -32.04
CA SER A 217 -6.01 -20.15 -31.23
C SER A 217 -6.67 -19.76 -29.90
N LEU A 218 -5.89 -19.72 -28.81
CA LEU A 218 -6.43 -19.42 -27.49
C LEU A 218 -7.18 -18.08 -27.44
N ARG A 219 -6.67 -17.06 -28.14
CA ARG A 219 -7.33 -15.76 -28.32
C ARG A 219 -8.70 -15.88 -28.98
N ARG A 220 -8.82 -16.72 -30.00
CA ARG A 220 -10.10 -16.93 -30.70
C ARG A 220 -11.08 -17.72 -29.84
N GLY A 221 -10.64 -18.82 -29.21
CA GLY A 221 -11.46 -19.59 -28.28
C GLY A 221 -11.98 -18.74 -27.12
N PHE A 222 -11.11 -17.94 -26.51
CA PHE A 222 -11.47 -17.04 -25.41
C PHE A 222 -12.45 -15.95 -25.86
N THR A 223 -12.24 -15.37 -27.04
CA THR A 223 -13.14 -14.37 -27.62
C THR A 223 -14.54 -14.93 -27.83
N TYR A 224 -14.65 -16.11 -28.46
CA TYR A 224 -15.94 -16.75 -28.66
C TYR A 224 -16.61 -17.12 -27.34
N LEU A 225 -15.87 -17.66 -26.38
CA LEU A 225 -16.42 -18.03 -25.08
C LEU A 225 -17.05 -16.83 -24.37
N ASN A 226 -16.38 -15.68 -24.37
CA ASN A 226 -16.93 -14.45 -23.81
C ASN A 226 -18.17 -13.95 -24.58
N LEU A 227 -18.13 -13.96 -25.92
CA LEU A 227 -19.24 -13.52 -26.77
C LEU A 227 -20.48 -14.42 -26.64
N TYR A 228 -20.32 -15.74 -26.65
CA TYR A 228 -21.43 -16.68 -26.49
C TYR A 228 -22.04 -16.61 -25.10
N ASN A 229 -21.21 -16.48 -24.05
CA ASN A 229 -21.71 -16.22 -22.70
C ASN A 229 -22.50 -14.89 -22.68
N PHE A 230 -21.94 -13.81 -23.22
CA PHE A 230 -22.66 -12.54 -23.29
C PHE A 230 -24.01 -12.67 -24.02
N LYS A 231 -24.05 -13.31 -25.19
CA LYS A 231 -25.29 -13.54 -25.95
C LYS A 231 -26.32 -14.29 -25.12
N ARG A 232 -25.90 -15.42 -24.53
CA ARG A 232 -26.80 -16.36 -23.87
C ARG A 232 -27.53 -15.73 -22.68
N TYR A 233 -26.82 -14.86 -21.97
CA TYR A 233 -27.30 -14.30 -20.73
C TYR A 233 -27.80 -12.86 -20.85
N ASN A 234 -27.44 -12.09 -21.88
CA ASN A 234 -27.90 -10.70 -22.00
C ASN A 234 -28.84 -10.47 -23.20
N ILE A 235 -28.82 -11.34 -24.22
CA ILE A 235 -29.65 -11.20 -25.43
C ILE A 235 -30.75 -12.24 -25.45
N ASP A 236 -30.38 -13.52 -25.48
CA ASP A 236 -31.36 -14.60 -25.59
C ASP A 236 -32.28 -14.61 -24.35
N ASN A 237 -31.74 -14.23 -23.19
CA ASN A 237 -32.33 -14.15 -21.84
C ASN A 237 -33.09 -15.41 -21.35
N LYS A 238 -33.23 -16.45 -22.19
CA LYS A 238 -33.92 -17.72 -21.92
C LYS A 238 -33.34 -18.43 -20.71
N TYR A 239 -32.02 -18.37 -20.54
CA TYR A 239 -31.34 -18.98 -19.40
C TYR A 239 -31.54 -18.20 -18.11
N ASN A 240 -31.49 -16.86 -18.15
CA ASN A 240 -31.79 -16.05 -16.97
C ASN A 240 -33.23 -16.21 -16.53
N HIS A 241 -34.20 -16.23 -17.45
CA HIS A 241 -35.60 -16.49 -17.09
C HIS A 241 -35.79 -17.88 -16.46
N LEU A 242 -35.13 -18.91 -16.98
CA LEU A 242 -35.16 -20.25 -16.40
C LEU A 242 -34.55 -20.27 -14.98
N LEU A 243 -33.38 -19.66 -14.81
CA LEU A 243 -32.68 -19.62 -13.52
C LEU A 243 -33.41 -18.75 -12.49
N SER A 244 -34.01 -17.65 -12.93
CA SER A 244 -34.84 -16.77 -12.12
C SER A 244 -36.11 -17.49 -11.65
N SER A 245 -36.84 -18.13 -12.57
CA SER A 245 -38.08 -18.83 -12.24
C SER A 245 -37.87 -20.06 -11.36
N LYS A 246 -36.80 -20.83 -11.58
CA LYS A 246 -36.55 -22.08 -10.86
C LYS A 246 -35.75 -21.92 -9.57
N TYR A 247 -34.84 -20.95 -9.52
CA TYR A 247 -33.86 -20.80 -8.44
C TYR A 247 -33.76 -19.37 -7.88
N GLY A 248 -34.54 -18.41 -8.39
CA GLY A 248 -34.48 -17.01 -7.96
C GLY A 248 -33.16 -16.29 -8.32
N ILE A 249 -32.40 -16.82 -9.29
CA ILE A 249 -31.09 -16.30 -9.68
C ILE A 249 -31.23 -15.32 -10.85
N ASN A 250 -30.88 -14.04 -10.62
CA ASN A 250 -31.14 -12.95 -11.58
C ASN A 250 -29.91 -12.09 -11.92
N ASP A 251 -28.76 -12.35 -11.30
CA ASP A 251 -27.57 -11.48 -11.31
C ASP A 251 -26.38 -12.13 -12.03
N LEU A 252 -26.63 -13.00 -12.99
CA LEU A 252 -25.57 -13.59 -13.82
C LEU A 252 -25.15 -12.67 -14.97
N GLY A 253 -25.94 -11.66 -15.36
CA GLY A 253 -25.72 -10.85 -16.57
C GLY A 253 -24.29 -10.32 -16.79
N LEU A 254 -23.63 -9.86 -15.71
CA LEU A 254 -22.27 -9.32 -15.74
C LEU A 254 -21.19 -10.42 -15.82
N GLY A 255 -20.39 -10.39 -16.88
CA GLY A 255 -19.22 -11.25 -17.06
C GLY A 255 -17.89 -10.50 -17.06
N CYS A 256 -16.82 -11.19 -16.64
CA CYS A 256 -15.44 -10.72 -16.72
C CYS A 256 -14.57 -11.67 -17.54
N GLY A 257 -13.90 -11.15 -18.57
CA GLY A 257 -12.78 -11.85 -19.22
C GLY A 257 -11.47 -11.47 -18.55
N TYR A 258 -10.85 -12.41 -17.84
CA TYR A 258 -9.60 -12.21 -17.12
C TYR A 258 -8.38 -12.63 -17.96
N LEU A 259 -7.43 -11.70 -18.16
CA LEU A 259 -6.21 -11.91 -18.94
C LEU A 259 -4.96 -11.42 -18.17
N PHE A 260 -3.91 -12.25 -18.15
CA PHE A 260 -2.65 -11.90 -17.48
C PHE A 260 -1.87 -10.81 -18.20
N ARG A 261 -1.72 -10.97 -19.52
CA ARG A 261 -0.88 -10.10 -20.34
C ARG A 261 -1.70 -8.93 -20.86
N LYS A 262 -1.20 -7.71 -20.64
CA LYS A 262 -1.83 -6.47 -21.10
C LYS A 262 -2.04 -6.47 -22.63
N ASN A 263 -1.02 -6.90 -23.37
CA ASN A 263 -1.08 -6.97 -24.84
C ASN A 263 -2.18 -7.91 -25.33
N ASP A 264 -2.38 -9.05 -24.67
CA ASP A 264 -3.46 -9.98 -24.99
C ASP A 264 -4.82 -9.35 -24.67
N GLY A 265 -4.93 -8.61 -23.57
CA GLY A 265 -6.15 -7.87 -23.22
C GLY A 265 -6.59 -6.88 -24.30
N TYR A 266 -5.67 -6.04 -24.80
CA TYR A 266 -6.00 -5.12 -25.89
C TYR A 266 -6.32 -5.85 -27.21
N ALA A 267 -5.58 -6.91 -27.54
CA ALA A 267 -5.84 -7.70 -28.75
C ALA A 267 -7.20 -8.42 -28.70
N VAL A 268 -7.55 -9.01 -27.56
CA VAL A 268 -8.84 -9.68 -27.34
C VAL A 268 -9.98 -8.67 -27.31
N LYS A 269 -9.79 -7.48 -26.72
CA LYS A 269 -10.78 -6.40 -26.78
C LYS A 269 -11.15 -6.07 -28.24
N GLN A 270 -10.14 -5.90 -29.10
CA GLN A 270 -10.38 -5.65 -30.53
C GLN A 270 -11.03 -6.84 -31.22
N SER A 271 -10.61 -8.05 -30.89
CA SER A 271 -11.19 -9.29 -31.45
C SER A 271 -12.67 -9.42 -31.08
N ILE A 272 -13.04 -9.26 -29.82
CA ILE A 272 -14.44 -9.31 -29.34
C ILE A 272 -15.29 -8.31 -30.12
N PHE A 273 -14.79 -7.07 -30.30
CA PHE A 273 -15.50 -6.07 -31.08
C PHE A 273 -15.71 -6.49 -32.54
N GLN A 274 -14.65 -6.96 -33.22
CA GLN A 274 -14.75 -7.41 -34.62
C GLN A 274 -15.69 -8.61 -34.80
N PHE A 275 -15.55 -9.63 -33.95
CA PHE A 275 -16.36 -10.86 -34.03
C PHE A 275 -17.81 -10.63 -33.59
N SER A 276 -18.09 -9.67 -32.71
CA SER A 276 -19.47 -9.30 -32.36
C SER A 276 -20.27 -8.82 -33.59
N LYS A 277 -19.65 -8.03 -34.47
CA LYS A 277 -20.32 -7.60 -35.71
C LYS A 277 -20.62 -8.79 -36.63
N GLY A 278 -19.67 -9.70 -36.79
CA GLY A 278 -19.82 -10.88 -37.65
C GLY A 278 -20.84 -11.91 -37.17
N LEU A 279 -21.14 -11.94 -35.86
CA LEU A 279 -22.11 -12.87 -35.27
C LEU A 279 -23.54 -12.32 -35.20
N GLY A 280 -23.81 -11.17 -35.82
CA GLY A 280 -25.15 -10.58 -35.89
C GLY A 280 -25.65 -10.00 -34.56
N PHE A 281 -24.73 -9.57 -33.69
CA PHE A 281 -25.09 -8.75 -32.53
C PHE A 281 -25.50 -7.36 -33.05
N ASN A 282 -26.79 -7.15 -33.35
CA ASN A 282 -27.31 -5.92 -33.97
C ASN A 282 -27.18 -4.71 -33.02
N LEU A 283 -26.55 -3.65 -33.54
CA LEU A 283 -26.19 -2.40 -32.86
C LEU A 283 -27.38 -1.40 -32.77
N THR A 284 -28.51 -1.81 -32.17
CA THR A 284 -29.69 -0.92 -32.05
C THR A 284 -30.30 -0.73 -30.66
N HIS A 285 -29.72 -1.24 -29.56
CA HIS A 285 -30.28 -1.04 -28.20
C HIS A 285 -29.24 -0.83 -27.10
N GLN A 286 -29.67 -0.19 -26.01
CA GLN A 286 -28.90 0.25 -24.82
C GLN A 286 -28.01 -0.83 -24.14
N ASN A 287 -28.11 -2.11 -24.55
CA ASN A 287 -27.32 -3.24 -24.03
C ASN A 287 -26.21 -3.70 -25.00
N GLU A 288 -25.52 -2.76 -25.67
CA GLU A 288 -24.55 -3.08 -26.71
C GLU A 288 -23.10 -3.21 -26.25
N LEU A 289 -22.43 -4.25 -26.75
CA LEU A 289 -20.97 -4.38 -26.80
C LEU A 289 -20.40 -3.52 -27.94
N ASN A 290 -20.28 -2.21 -27.72
CA ASN A 290 -19.49 -1.34 -28.60
C ASN A 290 -18.08 -1.10 -28.03
N SER A 291 -17.15 -0.55 -28.81
CA SER A 291 -15.76 -0.30 -28.38
C SER A 291 -15.63 0.65 -27.17
N GLN A 292 -16.68 1.43 -26.90
CA GLN A 292 -16.78 2.37 -25.79
C GLN A 292 -17.32 1.72 -24.50
N ASN A 293 -18.07 0.62 -24.62
CA ASN A 293 -18.71 -0.13 -23.53
C ASN A 293 -17.92 -1.38 -23.13
N LEU A 294 -17.16 -2.00 -24.03
CA LEU A 294 -16.22 -3.06 -23.66
C LEU A 294 -14.95 -2.44 -23.03
N LEU A 295 -14.96 -2.32 -21.71
CA LEU A 295 -13.84 -1.77 -20.96
C LEU A 295 -12.77 -2.85 -20.73
N PHE A 296 -11.50 -2.45 -20.80
CA PHE A 296 -10.37 -3.27 -20.36
C PHE A 296 -9.65 -2.54 -19.24
N ILE A 297 -9.74 -3.07 -18.02
CA ILE A 297 -9.11 -2.49 -16.85
C ILE A 297 -7.79 -3.19 -16.60
N SER A 298 -6.71 -2.42 -16.70
CA SER A 298 -5.35 -2.91 -16.51
C SER A 298 -4.59 -2.02 -15.53
N GLY A 299 -3.44 -2.50 -15.05
CA GLY A 299 -2.57 -1.68 -14.18
C GLY A 299 -2.04 -0.39 -14.82
N ASN A 300 -2.21 -0.21 -16.14
CA ASN A 300 -1.87 1.04 -16.85
C ASN A 300 -3.10 1.89 -17.15
N SER A 301 -4.30 1.46 -16.77
CA SER A 301 -5.52 2.22 -17.00
C SER A 301 -5.43 3.55 -16.28
N LYS A 302 -5.76 4.62 -17.00
CA LYS A 302 -5.77 5.95 -16.40
C LYS A 302 -6.86 6.01 -15.33
N GLN A 303 -6.67 6.85 -14.32
CA GLN A 303 -7.65 7.03 -13.24
C GLN A 303 -9.07 7.33 -13.79
N ALA A 304 -9.17 8.13 -14.86
CA ALA A 304 -10.43 8.41 -15.53
C ALA A 304 -11.13 7.16 -16.11
N GLU A 305 -10.38 6.19 -16.62
CA GLU A 305 -10.94 4.93 -17.15
C GLU A 305 -11.47 4.04 -16.01
N VAL A 306 -10.74 3.97 -14.90
CA VAL A 306 -11.16 3.24 -13.69
C VAL A 306 -12.43 3.88 -13.10
N ILE A 307 -12.48 5.21 -13.02
CA ILE A 307 -13.68 5.94 -12.56
C ILE A 307 -14.86 5.68 -13.50
N LYS A 308 -14.65 5.71 -14.83
CA LYS A 308 -15.69 5.35 -15.79
C LYS A 308 -16.21 3.95 -15.52
N PHE A 309 -15.31 2.97 -15.42
CA PHE A 309 -15.67 1.58 -15.12
C PHE A 309 -16.51 1.40 -13.87
N LEU A 310 -16.11 2.03 -12.76
CA LEU A 310 -16.86 1.97 -11.50
C LEU A 310 -18.27 2.56 -11.66
N LYS A 311 -18.41 3.68 -12.37
CA LYS A 311 -19.71 4.30 -12.66
C LYS A 311 -20.62 3.40 -13.51
N GLU A 312 -20.07 2.75 -14.55
CA GLU A 312 -20.85 1.83 -15.40
C GLU A 312 -21.31 0.58 -14.63
N ILE A 313 -20.48 0.07 -13.71
CA ILE A 313 -20.87 -1.04 -12.82
C ILE A 313 -21.99 -0.61 -11.86
N GLU A 314 -21.87 0.57 -11.23
CA GLU A 314 -22.89 1.07 -10.30
C GLU A 314 -24.25 1.25 -10.97
N LYS A 315 -24.26 1.75 -12.20
CA LYS A 315 -25.48 1.91 -13.01
C LYS A 315 -26.04 0.59 -13.54
N LYS A 316 -25.27 -0.50 -13.48
CA LYS A 316 -25.58 -1.80 -14.10
C LYS A 316 -25.69 -1.75 -15.63
N ASP A 317 -25.01 -0.79 -16.25
CA ASP A 317 -24.98 -0.61 -17.71
C ASP A 317 -23.88 -1.47 -18.37
N LEU A 318 -23.03 -2.11 -17.56
CA LEU A 318 -21.96 -2.99 -18.01
C LEU A 318 -22.40 -4.46 -17.96
N SER A 319 -22.25 -5.16 -19.09
CA SER A 319 -22.60 -6.59 -19.21
C SER A 319 -21.39 -7.49 -19.41
N LEU A 320 -20.30 -6.96 -19.97
CA LEU A 320 -19.03 -7.68 -20.15
C LEU A 320 -17.88 -6.67 -20.09
N PHE A 321 -16.84 -7.01 -19.34
CA PHE A 321 -15.58 -6.28 -19.34
C PHE A 321 -14.40 -7.24 -19.34
N LEU A 322 -13.24 -6.71 -19.69
CA LEU A 322 -11.97 -7.41 -19.57
C LEU A 322 -11.16 -6.83 -18.43
N ALA A 323 -10.37 -7.66 -17.78
CA ALA A 323 -9.46 -7.20 -16.74
C ALA A 323 -8.19 -8.04 -16.65
N ASN A 324 -7.17 -7.45 -16.05
CA ASN A 324 -6.02 -8.19 -15.53
C ASN A 324 -6.04 -8.20 -13.99
N GLN A 325 -4.89 -8.41 -13.35
CA GLN A 325 -4.67 -8.35 -11.89
C GLN A 325 -5.30 -7.15 -11.16
N VAL A 326 -5.73 -6.07 -11.84
CA VAL A 326 -6.49 -4.99 -11.17
C VAL A 326 -7.79 -5.48 -10.52
N VAL A 327 -8.41 -6.54 -11.03
CA VAL A 327 -9.60 -7.14 -10.39
C VAL A 327 -9.24 -7.92 -9.12
N SER A 328 -8.02 -8.45 -8.99
CA SER A 328 -7.58 -9.13 -7.77
C SER A 328 -7.21 -8.15 -6.65
N LEU A 329 -6.89 -6.89 -6.98
CA LEU A 329 -6.44 -5.82 -6.06
C LEU A 329 -7.58 -5.09 -5.31
N GLY A 330 -8.58 -5.82 -4.80
CA GLY A 330 -9.51 -5.22 -3.82
C GLY A 330 -10.76 -4.54 -4.39
N LEU A 331 -10.90 -4.37 -5.72
CA LEU A 331 -12.12 -3.77 -6.30
C LEU A 331 -13.37 -4.59 -5.98
N ASN A 332 -14.38 -3.96 -5.38
CA ASN A 332 -15.66 -4.60 -5.08
C ASN A 332 -16.64 -4.45 -6.27
N ILE A 333 -16.74 -5.48 -7.10
CA ILE A 333 -17.62 -5.48 -8.28
C ILE A 333 -18.92 -6.20 -7.93
N LYS A 334 -19.95 -5.44 -7.55
CA LYS A 334 -21.27 -5.99 -7.20
C LYS A 334 -21.90 -6.68 -8.41
N GLY A 335 -22.45 -7.88 -8.21
CA GLY A 335 -23.12 -8.66 -9.26
C GLY A 335 -22.17 -9.36 -10.23
N LEU A 336 -20.86 -9.36 -9.99
CA LEU A 336 -19.93 -10.17 -10.77
C LEU A 336 -20.06 -11.63 -10.34
N ASN A 337 -20.70 -12.44 -11.18
CA ASN A 337 -20.90 -13.87 -10.91
C ASN A 337 -20.36 -14.78 -12.01
N ARG A 338 -19.78 -14.22 -13.08
CA ARG A 338 -19.14 -15.01 -14.14
C ARG A 338 -17.76 -14.49 -14.50
N MET A 339 -16.81 -15.40 -14.63
CA MET A 339 -15.47 -15.08 -15.07
C MET A 339 -14.94 -16.13 -16.04
N VAL A 340 -14.27 -15.68 -17.10
CA VAL A 340 -13.53 -16.52 -18.03
C VAL A 340 -12.04 -16.18 -17.91
N LEU A 341 -11.20 -17.15 -17.55
CA LEU A 341 -9.76 -16.99 -17.39
C LEU A 341 -9.02 -17.43 -18.67
N PHE A 342 -8.08 -16.60 -19.13
CA PHE A 342 -7.23 -16.84 -20.29
C PHE A 342 -6.01 -17.69 -19.91
N GLY A 343 -6.19 -19.01 -19.81
CA GLY A 343 -5.19 -19.93 -19.25
C GLY A 343 -5.17 -19.90 -17.73
N THR A 344 -4.30 -20.72 -17.13
CA THR A 344 -4.13 -20.68 -15.67
C THR A 344 -3.26 -19.49 -15.23
N PRO A 345 -3.62 -18.82 -14.13
CA PRO A 345 -2.73 -17.89 -13.45
C PRO A 345 -1.36 -18.44 -13.14
N LYS A 346 -0.39 -17.52 -13.02
CA LYS A 346 1.00 -17.89 -12.76
C LYS A 346 1.19 -18.49 -11.37
N SER A 347 0.32 -18.10 -10.43
CA SER A 347 0.33 -18.58 -9.05
C SER A 347 -1.07 -18.99 -8.59
N MET A 348 -1.11 -19.92 -7.65
CA MET A 348 -2.35 -20.36 -7.02
C MET A 348 -2.98 -19.24 -6.19
N ASN A 349 -2.14 -18.43 -5.53
CA ASN A 349 -2.59 -17.23 -4.81
C ASN A 349 -3.40 -16.30 -5.73
N GLU A 350 -2.87 -15.98 -6.92
CA GLU A 350 -3.57 -15.11 -7.89
C GLU A 350 -4.86 -15.77 -8.38
N GLN A 351 -4.85 -17.08 -8.62
CA GLN A 351 -6.01 -17.81 -9.11
C GLN A 351 -7.17 -17.80 -8.13
N ILE A 352 -6.93 -18.16 -6.88
CA ILE A 352 -7.98 -18.20 -5.85
C ILE A 352 -8.45 -16.78 -5.52
N GLN A 353 -7.56 -15.79 -5.44
CA GLN A 353 -7.97 -14.39 -5.24
C GLN A 353 -8.85 -13.89 -6.39
N THR A 354 -8.51 -14.23 -7.63
CA THR A 354 -9.25 -13.82 -8.82
C THR A 354 -10.63 -14.48 -8.89
N ILE A 355 -10.69 -15.80 -8.69
CA ILE A 355 -11.96 -16.54 -8.62
C ILE A 355 -12.78 -16.11 -7.40
N GLY A 356 -12.16 -15.74 -6.28
CA GLY A 356 -12.83 -15.21 -5.09
C GLY A 356 -13.52 -13.86 -5.30
N ARG A 357 -13.34 -13.20 -6.46
CA ARG A 357 -14.05 -11.97 -6.82
C ARG A 357 -15.43 -12.21 -7.40
N ILE A 358 -15.76 -13.45 -7.79
CA ILE A 358 -17.10 -13.81 -8.27
C ILE A 358 -17.96 -14.46 -7.17
N GLY A 359 -19.28 -14.49 -7.32
CA GLY A 359 -20.15 -15.25 -6.41
C GLY A 359 -20.21 -14.69 -5.00
N ARG A 360 -20.19 -13.35 -4.87
CA ARG A 360 -20.27 -12.64 -3.57
C ARG A 360 -21.71 -12.41 -3.10
N SER A 361 -22.70 -12.74 -3.92
CA SER A 361 -24.13 -12.71 -3.57
C SER A 361 -24.61 -14.13 -3.23
N LYS A 362 -25.93 -14.33 -3.14
CA LYS A 362 -26.52 -15.68 -3.03
C LYS A 362 -26.30 -16.53 -4.29
N THR A 363 -25.92 -15.90 -5.40
CA THR A 363 -25.74 -16.60 -6.66
C THR A 363 -24.35 -17.23 -6.74
N PRO A 364 -24.26 -18.53 -7.07
CA PRO A 364 -22.99 -19.19 -7.28
C PRO A 364 -22.13 -18.49 -8.34
N GLY A 365 -20.85 -18.30 -8.04
CA GLY A 365 -19.88 -17.82 -9.02
C GLY A 365 -19.54 -18.90 -10.05
N MET A 366 -19.56 -18.58 -11.34
CA MET A 366 -19.12 -19.45 -12.42
C MET A 366 -17.76 -19.00 -12.99
N ALA A 367 -16.72 -19.81 -12.76
CA ALA A 367 -15.38 -19.59 -13.32
C ALA A 367 -15.14 -20.59 -14.47
N THR A 368 -14.78 -20.11 -15.64
CA THR A 368 -14.35 -20.95 -16.76
C THR A 368 -12.87 -20.70 -17.06
N ILE A 369 -12.03 -21.72 -16.98
CA ILE A 369 -10.61 -21.62 -17.30
C ILE A 369 -10.39 -22.25 -18.68
N LEU A 370 -10.02 -21.42 -19.66
CA LEU A 370 -9.68 -21.88 -20.99
C LEU A 370 -8.17 -22.12 -21.06
N LEU A 371 -7.77 -23.39 -21.07
CA LEU A 371 -6.36 -23.78 -20.99
C LEU A 371 -5.59 -23.54 -22.28
N TYR A 372 -4.31 -23.24 -22.12
CA TYR A 372 -3.30 -23.19 -23.18
C TYR A 372 -2.74 -24.61 -23.40
N PRO A 373 -2.96 -25.24 -24.57
CA PRO A 373 -2.38 -26.56 -24.88
C PRO A 373 -0.85 -26.49 -24.94
N ASN A 374 -0.14 -27.50 -24.43
CA ASN A 374 1.32 -27.56 -24.35
C ASN A 374 1.97 -26.62 -23.33
N LEU A 375 1.18 -25.96 -22.47
CA LEU A 375 1.74 -25.28 -21.30
C LEU A 375 1.70 -26.28 -20.13
N PRO A 376 2.85 -26.72 -19.58
CA PRO A 376 2.88 -27.80 -18.60
C PRO A 376 2.01 -27.57 -17.36
N ARG A 377 1.88 -26.31 -16.92
CA ARG A 377 1.01 -25.94 -15.79
C ARG A 377 -0.48 -26.14 -16.10
N ASP A 378 -0.90 -25.80 -17.32
CA ASP A 378 -2.29 -25.94 -17.76
C ASP A 378 -2.64 -27.42 -17.96
N GLU A 379 -1.70 -28.20 -18.50
CA GLU A 379 -1.83 -29.67 -18.62
C GLU A 379 -1.94 -30.32 -17.25
N TYR A 380 -1.09 -29.92 -16.29
CA TYR A 380 -1.17 -30.40 -14.92
C TYR A 380 -2.53 -30.09 -14.29
N LEU A 381 -3.07 -28.87 -14.45
CA LEU A 381 -4.41 -28.54 -13.97
C LEU A 381 -5.48 -29.41 -14.63
N TYR A 382 -5.39 -29.66 -15.94
CA TYR A 382 -6.35 -30.48 -16.66
C TYR A 382 -6.39 -31.91 -16.14
N GLU A 383 -5.22 -32.52 -15.94
CA GLU A 383 -5.08 -33.89 -15.46
C GLU A 383 -5.43 -34.05 -13.97
N ASN A 384 -5.20 -33.00 -13.16
CA ASN A 384 -5.30 -33.08 -11.70
C ASN A 384 -6.37 -32.14 -11.12
N LEU A 385 -7.43 -31.83 -11.87
CA LEU A 385 -8.42 -30.81 -11.54
C LEU A 385 -8.98 -30.93 -10.11
N HIS A 386 -9.40 -32.13 -9.72
CA HIS A 386 -9.97 -32.40 -8.40
C HIS A 386 -8.95 -32.14 -7.29
N PHE A 387 -7.74 -32.69 -7.44
CA PHE A 387 -6.66 -32.46 -6.49
C PHE A 387 -6.35 -30.97 -6.35
N TYR A 388 -6.25 -30.26 -7.47
CA TYR A 388 -5.88 -28.86 -7.54
C TYR A 388 -6.81 -27.95 -6.72
N PHE A 389 -8.13 -28.10 -6.86
CA PHE A 389 -9.08 -27.26 -6.14
C PHE A 389 -9.45 -27.78 -4.74
N LEU A 390 -9.44 -29.09 -4.50
CA LEU A 390 -9.70 -29.65 -3.16
C LEU A 390 -8.52 -29.44 -2.21
N ASN A 391 -7.30 -29.33 -2.73
CA ASN A 391 -6.07 -29.13 -1.95
C ASN A 391 -5.47 -27.74 -2.17
N CYS A 392 -6.27 -26.75 -2.55
CA CYS A 392 -5.82 -25.38 -2.85
C CYS A 392 -4.93 -24.78 -1.75
N ASN A 393 -5.27 -25.03 -0.48
CA ASN A 393 -4.51 -24.57 0.68
C ASN A 393 -3.05 -25.04 0.71
N ARG A 394 -2.77 -26.22 0.14
CA ARG A 394 -1.41 -26.80 0.07
C ARG A 394 -0.60 -26.28 -1.12
N LEU A 395 -1.28 -25.64 -2.07
CA LEU A 395 -0.70 -25.16 -3.33
C LEU A 395 -0.44 -23.66 -3.30
N PHE A 396 -0.86 -22.96 -2.24
CA PHE A 396 -0.53 -21.55 -2.06
C PHE A 396 0.97 -21.35 -1.98
N GLU A 397 1.45 -20.32 -2.67
CA GLU A 397 2.85 -19.93 -2.63
C GLU A 397 3.12 -19.07 -1.39
N SER A 398 4.28 -19.26 -0.79
CA SER A 398 4.78 -18.39 0.27
C SER A 398 5.44 -17.14 -0.32
N ASN A 399 5.21 -16.00 0.29
CA ASN A 399 5.89 -14.78 -0.12
C ASN A 399 7.31 -14.71 0.48
N PRO A 400 8.34 -14.44 -0.32
CA PRO A 400 9.70 -14.36 0.19
C PRO A 400 9.87 -13.07 1.01
N ILE A 401 10.42 -13.21 2.21
CA ILE A 401 10.91 -12.10 3.01
C ILE A 401 12.18 -12.50 3.75
N GLN A 402 13.20 -11.66 3.63
CA GLN A 402 14.50 -11.88 4.25
C GLN A 402 14.94 -10.61 4.99
N ASN A 403 14.72 -10.62 6.30
CA ASN A 403 15.02 -9.48 7.17
C ASN A 403 16.52 -9.15 7.22
N TYR A 404 17.39 -10.08 6.80
CA TYR A 404 18.83 -9.95 6.81
C TYR A 404 19.35 -9.83 5.38
N ASN A 405 19.20 -8.62 4.82
CA ASN A 405 19.77 -8.27 3.53
C ASN A 405 20.77 -7.11 3.71
N LEU A 406 22.06 -7.42 3.53
CA LEU A 406 23.16 -6.47 3.72
C LEU A 406 23.07 -5.30 2.74
N TYR A 407 22.77 -5.58 1.47
CA TYR A 407 22.63 -4.54 0.44
C TYR A 407 21.51 -3.54 0.77
N ILE A 408 20.37 -4.03 1.27
CA ILE A 408 19.27 -3.15 1.69
C ILE A 408 19.68 -2.34 2.92
N SER A 409 20.42 -2.95 3.84
CA SER A 409 20.98 -2.26 5.01
C SER A 409 21.94 -1.14 4.59
N GLU A 410 22.78 -1.36 3.57
CA GLU A 410 23.65 -0.34 2.98
C GLU A 410 22.88 0.86 2.42
N ILE A 411 21.76 0.61 1.74
CA ILE A 411 20.94 1.67 1.15
C ILE A 411 20.17 2.45 2.22
N ILE A 412 19.57 1.76 3.20
CA ILE A 412 18.66 2.40 4.14
C ILE A 412 19.38 3.08 5.31
N THR A 413 20.50 2.51 5.79
CA THR A 413 21.23 3.00 6.97
C THR A 413 21.64 4.47 6.88
N PRO A 414 22.18 4.99 5.76
CA PRO A 414 22.46 6.42 5.62
C PRO A 414 21.25 7.32 5.85
N ASN A 415 20.09 6.91 5.33
CA ASN A 415 18.86 7.68 5.44
C ASN A 415 18.29 7.62 6.87
N LEU A 416 18.38 6.45 7.52
CA LEU A 416 18.04 6.31 8.94
C LEU A 416 18.96 7.12 9.84
N PHE A 417 20.24 7.21 9.48
CA PHE A 417 21.20 8.06 10.18
C PHE A 417 20.86 9.53 10.02
N LEU A 418 20.54 9.99 8.82
CA LEU A 418 20.07 11.36 8.59
C LEU A 418 18.79 11.66 9.37
N LEU A 419 17.84 10.72 9.40
CA LEU A 419 16.62 10.82 10.19
C LEU A 419 16.93 11.00 11.68
N TYR A 420 17.77 10.13 12.23
CA TYR A 420 18.22 10.20 13.62
C TYR A 420 19.02 11.47 13.91
N LEU A 421 19.95 11.86 13.05
CA LEU A 421 20.71 13.10 13.18
C LEU A 421 19.80 14.31 13.21
N ASN A 422 18.88 14.43 12.26
CA ASN A 422 17.96 15.58 12.22
C ASN A 422 17.16 15.69 13.51
N SER A 423 16.78 14.56 14.10
CA SER A 423 16.05 14.51 15.36
C SER A 423 16.89 14.71 16.63
N GLU A 424 18.19 14.41 16.61
CA GLU A 424 19.10 14.74 17.73
C GLU A 424 19.62 16.18 17.61
N LEU A 425 19.85 16.66 16.38
CA LEU A 425 20.14 18.06 16.11
C LEU A 425 18.98 18.96 16.54
N GLU A 426 17.73 18.49 16.44
CA GLU A 426 16.56 19.17 17.03
C GLU A 426 16.74 19.51 18.51
N LYS A 427 17.29 18.59 19.32
CA LYS A 427 17.58 18.85 20.75
C LYS A 427 18.61 19.96 20.96
N ASN A 428 19.54 20.11 20.01
CA ASN A 428 20.71 20.99 20.12
C ASN A 428 20.61 22.31 19.33
N TYR A 429 19.72 22.41 18.34
CA TYR A 429 19.71 23.50 17.35
C TYR A 429 19.48 24.88 17.96
N ARG A 430 18.88 24.97 19.16
CA ARG A 430 18.74 26.24 19.90
C ARG A 430 19.71 26.43 21.06
N PHE A 431 20.49 25.42 21.45
CA PHE A 431 21.33 25.52 22.64
C PHE A 431 22.70 26.16 22.44
N LYS A 432 23.16 26.44 21.21
CA LYS A 432 24.33 27.28 20.87
C LYS A 432 24.67 27.11 19.38
N MET A 433 24.16 27.93 18.47
CA MET A 433 24.69 28.00 17.09
C MET A 433 25.25 29.40 16.77
N LYS A 434 25.75 30.12 17.79
CA LYS A 434 26.58 31.31 17.57
C LYS A 434 28.08 31.00 17.46
N ASN A 435 28.56 29.84 17.93
CA ASN A 435 30.01 29.53 18.01
C ASN A 435 30.43 28.17 17.41
N PHE A 436 29.57 27.47 16.66
CA PHE A 436 29.86 26.10 16.20
C PHE A 436 30.72 25.98 14.93
N SER A 437 31.22 27.09 14.37
CA SER A 437 32.01 27.07 13.14
C SER A 437 33.52 26.79 13.32
N LYS A 438 34.03 26.67 14.57
CA LYS A 438 35.49 26.55 14.81
C LYS A 438 35.98 25.34 15.62
N GLN A 439 35.10 24.49 16.15
CA GLN A 439 35.51 23.35 17.01
C GLN A 439 34.80 22.03 16.67
N PHE A 440 34.58 21.77 15.38
CA PHE A 440 34.35 20.39 14.95
C PHE A 440 35.69 19.66 14.97
N TRP A 441 35.69 18.43 15.50
CA TRP A 441 36.82 17.48 15.58
C TRP A 441 37.63 17.40 16.90
N ASP A 442 36.95 17.49 18.05
CA ASP A 442 37.43 16.81 19.28
C ASP A 442 36.65 15.50 19.49
N HIS A 443 37.28 14.46 20.02
CA HIS A 443 36.65 13.18 20.37
C HIS A 443 35.50 13.32 21.38
N LYS A 444 35.40 14.48 22.04
CA LYS A 444 34.30 14.89 22.92
C LYS A 444 33.17 15.68 22.23
N SER A 445 33.21 15.84 20.90
CA SER A 445 32.20 16.65 20.20
C SER A 445 30.79 16.02 20.28
N PRO A 446 29.73 16.84 20.41
CA PRO A 446 28.34 16.38 20.42
C PRO A 446 27.97 15.53 19.19
N LEU A 447 28.57 15.79 18.04
CA LEU A 447 28.36 15.00 16.82
C LEU A 447 28.97 13.60 16.94
N ASN A 448 30.20 13.48 17.47
CA ASN A 448 30.83 12.17 17.71
C ASN A 448 30.03 11.33 18.72
N MET A 449 29.51 11.96 19.78
CA MET A 449 28.59 11.27 20.70
C MET A 449 27.28 10.83 20.02
N THR A 450 26.75 11.65 19.10
CA THR A 450 25.53 11.31 18.35
C THR A 450 25.77 10.15 17.38
N ILE A 451 26.93 10.13 16.73
CA ILE A 451 27.39 9.03 15.89
C ILE A 451 27.52 7.74 16.70
N VAL A 452 28.19 7.79 17.86
CA VAL A 452 28.32 6.62 18.75
C VAL A 452 26.95 6.14 19.23
N LYS A 453 26.05 7.04 19.61
CA LYS A 453 24.67 6.68 19.98
C LYS A 453 23.90 6.03 18.83
N PHE A 454 24.05 6.53 17.60
CA PHE A 454 23.43 5.91 16.43
C PHE A 454 24.00 4.52 16.15
N ILE A 455 25.32 4.36 16.21
CA ILE A 455 25.98 3.05 16.06
C ILE A 455 25.44 2.08 17.12
N LEU A 456 25.38 2.50 18.39
CA LEU A 456 24.79 1.69 19.46
C LEU A 456 23.31 1.41 19.25
N LEU A 457 22.54 2.35 18.67
CA LEU A 457 21.13 2.16 18.32
C LEU A 457 20.96 1.09 17.23
N VAL A 458 21.75 1.19 16.15
CA VAL A 458 21.73 0.21 15.06
C VAL A 458 22.15 -1.16 15.59
N LEU A 459 23.22 -1.23 16.38
CA LEU A 459 23.71 -2.49 16.97
C LEU A 459 22.73 -3.08 17.99
N SER A 460 22.14 -2.28 18.89
CA SER A 460 21.13 -2.77 19.85
C SER A 460 19.82 -3.18 19.17
N GLY A 461 19.45 -2.49 18.09
CA GLY A 461 18.35 -2.89 17.23
C GLY A 461 18.63 -4.15 16.43
N SER A 462 19.89 -4.50 16.17
CA SER A 462 20.26 -5.62 15.31
C SER A 462 19.79 -6.97 15.86
N GLY A 463 19.57 -7.09 17.17
CA GLY A 463 19.29 -8.37 17.84
C GLY A 463 20.49 -9.32 17.79
N ASP A 464 20.40 -10.45 18.50
CA ASP A 464 21.41 -11.52 18.54
C ASP A 464 21.62 -12.22 17.17
N ASP A 465 20.87 -11.82 16.15
CA ASP A 465 20.78 -12.52 14.87
C ASP A 465 21.88 -12.17 13.85
N PHE A 466 22.63 -11.08 14.07
CA PHE A 466 23.76 -10.75 13.19
C PHE A 466 25.05 -11.40 13.68
N THR A 467 25.73 -12.12 12.79
CA THR A 467 27.09 -12.61 13.08
C THR A 467 28.03 -11.43 13.35
N LYS A 468 29.06 -11.64 14.18
CA LYS A 468 30.10 -10.62 14.45
C LYS A 468 30.67 -10.01 13.15
N LYS A 469 30.81 -10.83 12.09
CA LYS A 469 31.28 -10.39 10.78
C LYS A 469 30.31 -9.41 10.12
N GLN A 470 29.00 -9.70 10.12
CA GLN A 470 28.00 -8.82 9.54
C GLN A 470 27.83 -7.52 10.35
N GLN A 471 27.96 -7.58 11.69
CA GLN A 471 27.99 -6.39 12.53
C GLN A 471 29.18 -5.49 12.17
N GLN A 472 30.36 -6.07 11.93
CA GLN A 472 31.55 -5.34 11.49
C GLN A 472 31.38 -4.72 10.09
N GLU A 473 30.72 -5.41 9.17
CA GLU A 473 30.42 -4.87 7.83
C GLU A 473 29.45 -3.68 7.93
N ILE A 474 28.36 -3.80 8.69
CA ILE A 474 27.44 -2.68 8.97
C ILE A 474 28.19 -1.50 9.59
N PHE A 475 29.09 -1.76 10.53
CA PHE A 475 29.93 -0.74 11.14
C PHE A 475 30.81 -0.01 10.10
N ASN A 476 31.43 -0.75 9.18
CA ASN A 476 32.22 -0.18 8.09
C ASN A 476 31.37 0.67 7.12
N ILE A 477 30.15 0.23 6.83
CA ILE A 477 29.18 0.97 6.00
C ILE A 477 28.81 2.30 6.67
N ILE A 478 28.58 2.30 7.98
CA ILE A 478 28.31 3.51 8.75
C ILE A 478 29.50 4.46 8.67
N ILE A 479 30.72 3.99 8.94
CA ILE A 479 31.94 4.82 8.83
C ILE A 479 32.11 5.40 7.43
N THR A 480 31.90 4.60 6.40
CA THR A 480 32.04 5.05 5.00
C THR A 480 30.99 6.10 4.64
N THR A 481 29.76 5.89 5.09
CA THR A 481 28.66 6.85 4.93
C THR A 481 28.96 8.16 5.64
N LEU A 482 29.47 8.10 6.87
CA LEU A 482 29.89 9.27 7.64
C LEU A 482 30.98 10.06 6.92
N ARG A 483 32.01 9.39 6.41
CA ARG A 483 33.07 10.02 5.59
C ARG A 483 32.52 10.67 4.33
N LYS A 484 31.54 10.05 3.66
CA LYS A 484 30.88 10.63 2.48
C LYS A 484 30.05 11.87 2.83
N ILE A 485 29.35 11.85 3.96
CA ILE A 485 28.60 13.01 4.46
C ILE A 485 29.57 14.14 4.83
N GLU A 486 30.65 13.82 5.54
CA GLU A 486 31.73 14.74 5.90
C GLU A 486 32.33 15.41 4.66
N GLN A 487 32.70 14.64 3.64
CA GLN A 487 33.21 15.16 2.37
C GLN A 487 32.21 16.09 1.67
N LYS A 488 30.90 15.79 1.72
CA LYS A 488 29.86 16.65 1.12
C LYS A 488 29.62 17.93 1.93
N LEU A 489 29.77 17.89 3.25
CA LEU A 489 29.64 19.06 4.12
C LEU A 489 30.83 20.02 3.99
N VAL A 490 32.03 19.50 3.75
CA VAL A 490 33.25 20.31 3.50
C VAL A 490 33.17 21.13 2.20
N VAL A 491 32.34 20.73 1.23
CA VAL A 491 32.16 21.41 -0.06
C VAL A 491 31.17 22.59 0.00
N ALA A 492 30.40 22.73 1.08
CA ALA A 492 29.64 23.95 1.35
C ALA A 492 30.61 25.05 1.83
N GLY A 493 31.14 25.82 0.86
CA GLY A 493 32.35 26.64 0.96
C GLY A 493 32.43 27.74 2.04
N PRO A 494 33.54 28.50 2.06
CA PRO A 494 33.84 29.47 3.10
C PRO A 494 32.85 30.63 3.03
N TYR A 495 32.10 30.86 4.11
CA TYR A 495 31.34 32.08 4.27
C TYR A 495 32.31 33.22 4.57
N GLU A 496 32.32 34.26 3.72
CA GLU A 496 32.96 35.53 4.04
C GLU A 496 32.25 36.17 5.23
N PHE A 497 33.01 36.41 6.29
CA PHE A 497 32.55 37.26 7.39
C PHE A 497 32.42 38.68 6.86
N VAL A 498 31.20 39.19 6.78
CA VAL A 498 30.99 40.65 6.77
C VAL A 498 31.42 41.13 8.16
N ASN A 499 32.56 41.80 8.22
CA ASN A 499 33.03 42.46 9.44
C ASN A 499 31.99 43.52 9.84
N ASP A 500 31.33 43.29 10.97
CA ASP A 500 30.51 44.31 11.62
C ASP A 500 31.41 45.49 12.04
N LYS A 501 31.08 46.67 11.51
CA LYS A 501 31.43 47.97 12.09
C LYS A 501 30.26 48.48 12.89
#